data_AF-A0A3M0BKP3-F1
#
_entry.id   AF-A0A3M0BKP3-F1
#
_cell.length_a   1.000
_cell.length_b   1.000
_cell.length_c   1.000
_cell.angle_alpha   90.00
_cell.angle_beta   90.00
_cell.angle_gamma   90.00
#
_symmetry.space_group_name_H-M   'P 1'
#
loop_
_entity.id
_entity.type
_entity.pdbx_description
1 polymer ?
#
loop_
_entity_poly.entity_id
_entity_poly.type
_entity_poly.pdbx_seq_one_letter_code
_entity_poly.pdbx_strand_id
1 'polypeptide(L)'
;MIKQKILVDLIQEIQNNLNKANLPCNVKVDIGKAIEGADIGLKVYVDCKRNWKLHDHINSIIQEVLEKEDLIAFIDWHYKNNE
;
A
#
# COMPACT_ATOMS: atom_id res chain seq x y z
N MET A 1 -7.93 5.20 -22.02
CA MET A 1 -8.60 4.29 -21.07
C MET A 1 -7.70 3.16 -20.51
N ILE A 2 -6.41 3.09 -20.85
CA ILE A 2 -5.52 1.97 -20.44
C ILE A 2 -4.94 2.17 -19.03
N LYS A 3 -4.63 3.41 -18.61
CA LYS A 3 -3.95 3.69 -17.33
C LYS A 3 -4.77 3.35 -16.06
N GLN A 4 -6.10 3.55 -16.08
CA GLN A 4 -6.94 3.26 -14.90
C GLN A 4 -7.09 1.77 -14.62
N LYS A 5 -7.12 0.93 -15.67
CA LYS A 5 -7.26 -0.52 -15.51
C LYS A 5 -6.05 -1.11 -14.79
N ILE A 6 -4.85 -0.66 -15.18
CA ILE A 6 -3.58 -1.06 -14.56
C ILE A 6 -3.51 -0.68 -13.08
N LEU A 7 -4.01 0.50 -12.71
CA LEU A 7 -3.95 0.99 -11.33
C LEU A 7 -4.84 0.19 -10.38
N VAL A 8 -6.04 -0.19 -10.83
CA VAL A 8 -6.95 -1.04 -10.03
C VAL A 8 -6.36 -2.44 -9.86
N ASP A 9 -5.83 -3.01 -10.95
CA ASP A 9 -5.20 -4.35 -10.91
C ASP A 9 -4.01 -4.37 -9.93
N LEU A 10 -3.18 -3.31 -9.94
CA LEU A 10 -2.05 -3.15 -9.01
C LEU A 10 -2.49 -3.07 -7.54
N ILE A 11 -3.50 -2.25 -7.23
CA ILE A 11 -4.04 -2.17 -5.86
C ILE A 11 -4.59 -3.52 -5.41
N GLN A 12 -5.25 -4.24 -6.31
CA GLN A 12 -5.80 -5.55 -6.02
C GLN A 12 -4.69 -6.59 -5.78
N GLU A 13 -3.58 -6.53 -6.54
CA GLU A 13 -2.41 -7.37 -6.29
C GLU A 13 -1.79 -7.07 -4.91
N ILE A 14 -1.57 -5.79 -4.59
CA ILE A 14 -1.04 -5.37 -3.29
C ILE A 14 -1.93 -5.88 -2.16
N GLN A 15 -3.24 -5.66 -2.25
CA GLN A 15 -4.21 -6.11 -1.24
C GLN A 15 -4.21 -7.63 -1.09
N ASN A 16 -4.10 -8.38 -2.19
CA ASN A 16 -4.02 -9.84 -2.17
C ASN A 16 -2.75 -10.34 -1.47
N ASN A 17 -1.61 -9.69 -1.70
CA ASN A 17 -0.34 -10.07 -1.06
C ASN A 17 -0.38 -9.77 0.45
N LEU A 18 -0.92 -8.63 0.85
CA LEU A 18 -1.11 -8.28 2.26
C LEU A 18 -2.05 -9.26 2.97
N ASN A 19 -3.15 -9.67 2.32
CA ASN A 19 -4.07 -10.66 2.88
C ASN A 19 -3.41 -12.04 3.07
N LYS A 20 -2.44 -12.41 2.23
CA LYS A 20 -1.70 -13.68 2.32
C LYS A 20 -0.57 -13.67 3.33
N ALA A 21 -0.09 -12.49 3.73
CA ALA A 21 1.07 -12.33 4.60
C ALA A 21 0.81 -12.62 6.09
N ASN A 22 -0.40 -13.10 6.46
CA ASN A 22 -0.80 -13.43 7.84
C ASN A 22 -0.43 -12.31 8.83
N LEU A 23 -0.75 -11.07 8.47
CA LEU A 23 -0.44 -9.90 9.28
C LEU A 23 -1.27 -9.94 10.59
N PRO A 24 -0.71 -9.44 11.70
CA PRO A 24 -1.38 -9.45 13.01
C PRO A 24 -2.59 -8.51 13.09
N CYS A 25 -2.84 -7.70 12.05
CA CYS A 25 -3.91 -6.73 12.01
C CYS A 25 -4.34 -6.49 10.55
N ASN A 26 -5.53 -5.91 10.36
CA ASN A 26 -6.08 -5.68 9.03
C ASN A 26 -5.40 -4.48 8.36
N VAL A 27 -5.02 -4.66 7.11
CA VAL A 27 -4.41 -3.61 6.28
C VAL A 27 -5.24 -3.44 5.03
N LYS A 28 -5.63 -2.20 4.74
CA LYS A 28 -6.34 -1.83 3.52
C LYS A 28 -5.52 -0.85 2.70
N VAL A 29 -5.46 -1.09 1.40
CA VAL A 29 -4.80 -0.20 0.45
C VAL A 29 -5.83 0.39 -0.52
N ASP A 30 -5.73 1.68 -0.76
CA ASP A 30 -6.61 2.42 -1.68
C ASP A 30 -5.80 3.41 -2.53
N ILE A 31 -6.41 3.89 -3.61
CA ILE A 31 -5.80 4.86 -4.53
C ILE A 31 -5.74 6.23 -3.82
N GLY A 32 -4.52 6.73 -3.67
CA GLY A 32 -4.23 8.08 -3.18
C GLY A 32 -4.02 9.08 -4.31
N LYS A 33 -3.73 10.33 -3.94
CA LYS A 33 -3.22 11.32 -4.89
C LYS A 33 -1.71 11.13 -5.02
N ALA A 34 -1.22 10.96 -6.25
CA ALA A 34 0.20 11.09 -6.53
C ALA A 34 0.65 12.53 -6.21
N ILE A 35 1.88 12.67 -5.74
CA ILE A 35 2.56 13.96 -5.59
C ILE A 35 3.60 14.13 -6.71
N GLU A 36 4.12 15.34 -6.87
CA GLU A 36 5.20 15.59 -7.84
C GLU A 36 6.40 14.68 -7.53
N GLY A 37 6.85 13.93 -8.56
CA GLY A 37 7.93 12.95 -8.43
C GLY A 37 7.48 11.51 -8.11
N ALA A 38 6.18 11.24 -7.95
CA ALA A 38 5.64 9.89 -7.82
C ALA A 38 4.71 9.53 -8.98
N ASP A 39 4.79 8.30 -9.48
CA ASP A 39 3.93 7.77 -10.53
C ASP A 39 2.51 7.50 -10.01
N ILE A 40 2.42 7.07 -8.75
CA ILE A 40 1.15 6.74 -8.08
C ILE A 40 1.11 7.25 -6.64
N GLY A 41 -0.12 7.49 -6.16
CA GLY A 41 -0.38 7.70 -4.74
C GLY A 41 -1.09 6.49 -4.14
N LEU A 42 -0.66 6.05 -2.97
CA LEU A 42 -1.27 4.97 -2.20
C LEU A 42 -1.71 5.49 -0.84
N LYS A 43 -2.87 5.05 -0.36
CA LYS A 43 -3.28 5.21 1.02
C LYS A 43 -3.29 3.86 1.70
N VAL A 44 -2.56 3.73 2.80
CA VAL A 44 -2.46 2.48 3.55
C VAL A 44 -3.07 2.68 4.93
N TYR A 45 -4.19 2.01 5.18
CA TYR A 45 -4.89 2.03 6.45
C TYR A 45 -4.54 0.78 7.25
N VAL A 46 -4.01 0.97 8.45
CA VAL A 46 -3.58 -0.12 9.34
C VAL A 46 -4.43 -0.04 10.60
N ASP A 47 -5.23 -1.08 10.87
CA ASP A 47 -6.21 -1.07 11.96
C ASP A 47 -5.63 -1.30 13.37
N CYS A 48 -4.31 -1.27 13.48
CA CYS A 48 -3.58 -1.40 14.72
C CYS A 48 -2.63 -0.22 14.98
N LYS A 49 -2.13 -0.14 16.21
CA LYS A 49 -1.18 0.90 16.62
C LYS A 49 0.09 0.81 15.79
N ARG A 50 0.72 1.96 15.53
CA ARG A 50 1.99 2.03 14.80
C ARG A 50 3.03 1.14 15.46
N ASN A 51 3.53 0.18 14.68
CA ASN A 51 4.64 -0.69 15.04
C ASN A 51 5.60 -0.72 13.85
N TRP A 52 6.87 -0.36 14.08
CA TRP A 52 7.87 -0.26 13.01
C TRP A 52 8.13 -1.59 12.30
N LYS A 53 8.17 -2.72 13.02
CA LYS A 53 8.36 -4.03 12.40
C LYS A 53 7.22 -4.38 11.45
N LEU A 54 6.00 -4.04 11.85
CA LEU A 54 4.82 -4.25 10.99
C LEU A 54 4.83 -3.28 9.80
N HIS A 55 5.17 -2.02 10.03
CA HIS A 55 5.31 -1.02 8.97
C HIS A 55 6.30 -1.47 7.90
N ASP A 56 7.50 -1.89 8.31
CA ASP A 56 8.55 -2.34 7.40
C ASP A 56 8.10 -3.57 6.60
N HIS A 57 7.41 -4.51 7.27
CA HIS A 57 6.88 -5.71 6.61
C HIS A 57 5.79 -5.37 5.57
N ILE A 58 4.82 -4.51 5.93
CA ILE A 58 3.79 -4.05 5.00
C ILE A 58 4.44 -3.29 3.84
N ASN A 59 5.39 -2.40 4.13
CA ASN A 59 6.08 -1.62 3.11
C ASN A 59 6.85 -2.53 2.15
N SER A 60 7.57 -3.54 2.64
CA SER A 60 8.26 -4.53 1.79
C SER A 60 7.31 -5.19 0.79
N ILE A 61 6.14 -5.63 1.26
CA ILE A 61 5.14 -6.28 0.41
C ILE A 61 4.63 -5.32 -0.68
N ILE A 62 4.40 -4.05 -0.32
CA ILE A 62 3.97 -3.04 -1.28
C ILE A 62 5.07 -2.77 -2.32
N GLN A 63 6.31 -2.57 -1.87
CA GLN A 63 7.44 -2.28 -2.75
C GLN A 63 7.71 -3.45 -3.71
N GLU A 64 7.63 -4.70 -3.27
CA GLU A 64 7.80 -5.88 -4.15
C GLU A 64 6.83 -5.89 -5.33
N VAL A 65 5.62 -5.34 -5.19
CA VAL A 65 4.66 -5.23 -6.30
C VAL A 65 5.03 -4.05 -7.20
N LEU A 66 5.41 -2.90 -6.61
CA LEU A 66 5.77 -1.70 -7.35
C LEU A 66 7.04 -1.88 -8.17
N GLU A 67 8.04 -2.59 -7.64
CA GLU A 67 9.32 -2.87 -8.30
C GLU A 67 9.15 -3.71 -9.58
N LYS A 68 8.17 -4.62 -9.63
CA LYS A 68 7.87 -5.40 -10.83
C LYS A 68 7.39 -4.54 -11.99
N GLU A 69 6.73 -3.43 -11.66
CA GLU A 69 6.12 -2.50 -12.62
C GLU A 69 6.98 -1.23 -12.81
N ASP A 70 8.16 -1.15 -12.16
CA ASP A 70 9.07 0.01 -12.17
C ASP A 70 8.36 1.33 -11.77
N LEU A 71 7.52 1.27 -10.72
CA LEU A 71 6.71 2.41 -10.26
C LEU A 71 7.24 3.02 -8.97
N ILE A 72 7.27 4.36 -8.93
CA ILE A 72 7.54 5.12 -7.71
C ILE A 72 6.22 5.54 -7.07
N ALA A 73 5.96 5.09 -5.84
CA ALA A 73 4.75 5.41 -5.11
C ALA A 73 4.99 6.40 -3.96
N PHE A 74 4.10 7.38 -3.82
CA PHE A 74 3.92 8.11 -2.57
C PHE A 74 2.92 7.37 -1.69
N ILE A 75 3.34 6.96 -0.49
CA ILE A 75 2.51 6.18 0.44
C ILE A 75 2.11 7.04 1.63
N ASP A 76 0.80 7.30 1.74
CA ASP A 76 0.17 7.99 2.86
C ASP A 76 -0.35 6.99 3.89
N TRP A 77 0.23 7.01 5.09
CA TRP A 77 0.00 6.00 6.13
C TRP A 77 -1.00 6.47 7.18
N HIS A 78 -2.07 5.71 7.35
CA HIS A 78 -3.15 5.96 8.30
C HIS A 78 -3.23 4.84 9.33
N TYR A 79 -2.64 5.07 10.50
CA TYR A 79 -2.72 4.14 11.62
C TYR A 79 -3.96 4.42 12.46
N LYS A 80 -4.55 3.37 13.05
CA LYS A 80 -5.58 3.56 14.07
C LYS A 80 -5.00 4.38 15.21
N ASN A 81 -5.55 5.58 15.42
CA ASN A 81 -5.15 6.45 16.52
C ASN A 81 -5.45 5.76 17.86
N ASN A 82 -4.53 5.94 18.80
CA ASN A 82 -4.85 5.76 20.21
C ASN A 82 -5.79 6.89 20.58
N GLU A 83 -7.09 6.63 20.64
CA GLU A 83 -7.91 7.34 21.63
C GLU A 83 -7.44 6.95 23.03
#